data_AF-A0A8H5GKR5-F1
#
_entry.id   AF-A0A8H5GKR5-F1
#
_cell.length_a   1.000
_cell.length_b   1.000
_cell.length_c   1.000
_cell.angle_alpha   90.00
_cell.angle_beta   90.00
_cell.angle_gamma   90.00
#
_symmetry.space_group_name_H-M   'P 1'
#
loop_
_entity.id
_entity.type
_entity.pdbx_description
1 polymer ?
#
loop_
_entity_poly.entity_id
_entity_poly.type
_entity_poly.pdbx_seq_one_letter_code
_entity_poly.pdbx_strand_id
1 'polypeptide(L)'
;MSLPTPVADEINNLLNERLSMITTAVPHPMLPVDQPMIRTKAILKPLTSPIASGQLSVIEKSKQLAAWTAVDQHIKPEHRVIGIGSGSTVPYVVERIVSQGAAANQDRVFIPTGFQSKELIVSSGLMLGDVDQYPTIDVTLDGADEVDLELNCIKGGGACHLREKVIAEAANTFVLVADYRKNVEYLGTNFKAGVPIEVVPFAYAKVLQNLHHVLGSPNATLRMAVAKAGPVVTDNGNFVIDAPFDREIMAKPYTIMAQIKMLTGVVEVGLFCHMARAAYFGNKASPTPSSLDPINTRSIKLGWKCNNQMERWQERGTVTKKGRVRPQAMVFGRVLKII
;
A
#
# COMPACT_ATOMS: atom_id res chain seq x y z
N MET A 1 8.20 -51.16 37.50
CA MET A 1 7.97 -50.30 38.68
C MET A 1 6.97 -49.24 38.28
N SER A 2 5.72 -49.43 38.65
CA SER A 2 4.61 -48.50 38.46
C SER A 2 4.76 -47.32 39.40
N LEU A 3 4.71 -46.10 38.85
CA LEU A 3 4.66 -44.87 39.62
C LEU A 3 3.37 -44.84 40.47
N PRO A 4 3.44 -44.35 41.72
CA PRO A 4 2.30 -44.35 42.62
C PRO A 4 1.22 -43.35 42.18
N THR A 5 -0.02 -43.81 42.29
CA THR A 5 -1.32 -43.18 42.09
C THR A 5 -1.69 -42.25 43.26
N PRO A 6 -1.27 -40.96 43.21
CA PRO A 6 -2.21 -39.91 43.64
C PRO A 6 -2.31 -38.69 42.70
N VAL A 7 -1.44 -38.54 41.69
CA VAL A 7 -1.39 -37.32 40.85
C VAL A 7 -2.38 -37.35 39.67
N ALA A 8 -2.76 -38.54 39.20
CA ALA A 8 -3.70 -38.69 38.08
C ALA A 8 -5.15 -38.36 38.47
N ASP A 9 -5.54 -38.68 39.71
CA ASP A 9 -6.90 -38.44 40.21
C ASP A 9 -7.14 -36.95 40.50
N GLU A 10 -6.10 -36.22 40.92
CA GLU A 10 -6.15 -34.78 41.18
C GLU A 10 -6.31 -33.96 39.88
N ILE A 11 -5.65 -34.39 38.80
CA ILE A 11 -5.78 -33.78 37.46
C ILE A 11 -7.16 -34.08 36.85
N ASN A 12 -7.68 -35.29 37.01
CA ASN A 12 -9.01 -35.65 36.52
C ASN A 12 -10.13 -34.91 37.26
N ASN A 13 -9.99 -34.67 38.57
CA ASN A 13 -10.97 -33.88 39.33
C ASN A 13 -10.97 -32.40 38.89
N LEU A 14 -9.81 -31.80 38.65
CA LEU A 14 -9.70 -30.42 38.15
C LEU A 14 -10.27 -30.25 36.72
N LEU A 15 -10.11 -31.26 35.87
CA LEU A 15 -10.70 -31.27 34.52
C LEU A 15 -12.23 -31.41 34.56
N ASN A 16 -12.75 -32.25 35.46
CA ASN A 16 -14.19 -32.45 35.62
C ASN A 16 -14.91 -31.24 36.24
N GLU A 17 -14.28 -30.55 37.21
CA GLU A 17 -14.84 -29.29 37.74
C GLU A 17 -14.91 -28.20 36.65
N ARG A 18 -13.88 -28.06 35.81
CA ARG A 18 -13.90 -27.11 34.69
C ARG A 18 -14.92 -27.47 33.62
N LEU A 19 -15.14 -28.75 33.34
CA LEU A 19 -16.18 -29.20 32.41
C LEU A 19 -17.58 -28.92 32.96
N SER A 20 -17.83 -29.10 34.27
CA SER A 20 -19.13 -28.77 34.88
C SER A 20 -19.48 -27.28 34.85
N MET A 21 -18.47 -26.39 34.85
CA MET A 21 -18.70 -24.95 34.72
C MET A 21 -19.02 -24.50 33.28
N ILE A 22 -18.67 -25.31 32.28
CA ILE A 22 -18.98 -25.03 30.87
C ILE A 22 -20.41 -25.50 30.53
N THR A 23 -20.98 -26.45 31.29
CA THR A 23 -22.30 -27.03 31.00
C THR A 23 -23.49 -26.28 31.62
N THR A 24 -23.27 -25.21 32.38
CA THR A 24 -24.36 -24.42 33.01
C THR A 24 -24.62 -23.07 32.34
N ALA A 25 -24.13 -22.85 31.11
CA ALA A 25 -24.52 -21.68 30.33
C ALA A 25 -25.99 -21.80 29.92
N VAL A 26 -26.84 -21.03 30.60
CA VAL A 26 -28.27 -20.88 30.30
C VAL A 26 -28.44 -20.40 28.84
N PRO A 27 -29.29 -21.02 28.02
CA PRO A 27 -29.54 -20.52 26.67
C PRO A 27 -30.20 -19.14 26.75
N HIS A 28 -29.55 -18.12 26.17
CA HIS A 28 -30.20 -16.84 25.92
C HIS A 28 -31.35 -17.05 24.93
N PRO A 29 -32.55 -16.49 25.20
CA PRO A 29 -33.64 -16.56 24.24
C PRO A 29 -33.26 -15.78 22.98
N MET A 30 -33.20 -16.50 21.85
CA MET A 30 -33.08 -15.93 20.52
C MET A 30 -34.33 -15.10 20.23
N LEU A 31 -34.18 -13.77 20.17
CA LEU A 31 -35.24 -12.90 19.69
C LEU A 31 -35.48 -13.18 18.19
N PRO A 32 -36.74 -13.19 17.71
CA PRO A 32 -37.02 -13.40 16.28
C PRO A 32 -36.38 -12.30 15.44
N VAL A 33 -35.55 -12.69 14.47
CA VAL A 33 -34.99 -11.79 13.46
C VAL A 33 -36.03 -11.64 12.34
N ASP A 34 -37.10 -10.92 12.64
CA ASP A 34 -38.01 -10.35 11.66
C ASP A 34 -38.20 -8.87 12.01
N GLN A 35 -37.18 -8.06 11.70
CA GLN A 35 -37.34 -6.62 11.61
C GLN A 35 -37.08 -6.19 10.16
N PRO A 36 -38.01 -5.46 9.53
CA PRO A 36 -37.79 -4.94 8.20
C PRO A 36 -36.57 -4.01 8.24
N MET A 37 -35.62 -4.19 7.32
CA MET A 37 -34.54 -3.24 7.10
C MET A 37 -35.14 -1.85 6.86
N ILE A 38 -35.14 -1.03 7.91
CA ILE A 38 -35.39 0.40 7.78
C ILE A 38 -34.20 0.94 6.98
N ARG A 39 -34.38 1.09 5.67
CA ARG A 39 -33.53 1.96 4.84
C ARG A 39 -33.81 3.39 5.29
N THR A 40 -33.23 3.79 6.41
CA THR A 40 -33.07 5.22 6.71
C THR A 40 -32.09 5.74 5.67
N LYS A 41 -32.63 6.36 4.61
CA LYS A 41 -31.90 7.34 3.81
C LYS A 41 -31.55 8.51 4.73
N ALA A 42 -30.57 8.31 5.61
CA ALA A 42 -29.78 9.43 6.10
C ALA A 42 -29.04 9.93 4.87
N ILE A 43 -29.62 10.95 4.22
CA ILE A 43 -28.90 11.76 3.25
C ILE A 43 -27.85 12.48 4.09
N LEU A 44 -26.71 11.81 4.33
CA LEU A 44 -25.48 12.50 4.64
C LEU A 44 -25.35 13.51 3.51
N LYS A 45 -25.37 14.81 3.85
CA LYS A 45 -24.97 15.84 2.90
C LYS A 45 -23.69 15.33 2.26
N PRO A 46 -23.59 15.27 0.92
CA PRO A 46 -22.31 15.00 0.29
C PRO A 46 -21.33 15.95 0.96
N LEU A 47 -20.21 15.42 1.46
CA LEU A 47 -19.05 16.29 1.62
C LEU A 47 -18.91 16.92 0.25
N THR A 48 -19.20 18.22 0.18
CA THR A 48 -19.00 19.00 -1.03
C THR A 48 -17.62 18.61 -1.53
N SER A 49 -17.57 18.11 -2.77
CA SER A 49 -16.30 17.82 -3.46
C SER A 49 -15.30 18.89 -3.04
N PRO A 50 -14.17 18.56 -2.39
CA PRO A 50 -13.34 19.54 -1.70
C PRO A 50 -12.65 20.52 -2.66
N ILE A 51 -12.98 20.48 -3.93
CA ILE A 51 -12.44 21.32 -4.97
C ILE A 51 -13.53 22.33 -5.33
N ALA A 52 -13.53 23.43 -4.57
CA ALA A 52 -14.13 24.68 -5.03
C ALA A 52 -13.65 24.97 -6.46
N SER A 53 -14.48 25.64 -7.26
CA SER A 53 -14.23 26.05 -8.65
C SER A 53 -13.09 27.07 -8.83
N GLY A 54 -12.03 26.97 -8.01
CA GLY A 54 -10.77 27.67 -8.15
C GLY A 54 -9.78 26.88 -8.99
N GLN A 55 -8.86 27.59 -9.63
CA GLN A 55 -7.82 26.99 -10.45
C GLN A 55 -6.90 26.12 -9.58
N LEU A 56 -6.89 24.80 -9.83
CA LEU A 56 -6.01 23.87 -9.10
C LEU A 56 -4.54 24.33 -9.18
N SER A 57 -3.82 24.16 -8.07
CA SER A 57 -2.37 24.37 -8.04
C SER A 57 -1.67 23.44 -9.03
N VAL A 58 -0.45 23.79 -9.43
CA VAL A 58 0.35 22.95 -10.34
C VAL A 58 0.54 21.54 -9.79
N ILE A 59 0.75 21.41 -8.47
CA ILE A 59 0.91 20.10 -7.82
C ILE A 59 -0.38 19.29 -7.85
N GLU A 60 -1.52 19.90 -7.56
CA GLU A 60 -2.80 19.18 -7.58
C GLU A 60 -3.17 18.74 -9.00
N LYS A 61 -2.89 19.55 -10.03
CA LYS A 61 -3.03 19.14 -11.44
C LYS A 61 -2.13 17.96 -11.79
N SER A 62 -0.89 17.95 -11.31
CA SER A 62 0.02 16.82 -11.50
C SER A 62 -0.52 15.54 -10.84
N LYS A 63 -1.00 15.62 -9.60
CA LYS A 63 -1.63 14.47 -8.91
C LYS A 63 -2.83 13.94 -9.68
N GLN A 64 -3.72 14.84 -10.11
CA GLN A 64 -4.91 14.48 -10.88
C GLN A 64 -4.54 13.76 -12.18
N LEU A 65 -3.60 14.32 -12.96
CA LEU A 65 -3.16 13.72 -14.21
C LEU A 65 -2.58 12.31 -14.02
N ALA A 66 -1.75 12.11 -12.99
CA ALA A 66 -1.19 10.80 -12.66
C ALA A 66 -2.27 9.79 -12.31
N ALA A 67 -3.16 10.17 -11.39
CA ALA A 67 -4.25 9.33 -10.91
C ALA A 67 -5.21 8.93 -12.03
N TRP A 68 -5.66 9.90 -12.83
CA TRP A 68 -6.57 9.66 -13.94
C TRP A 68 -5.98 8.72 -14.98
N THR A 69 -4.70 8.96 -15.35
CA THR A 69 -4.00 8.12 -16.30
C THR A 69 -3.85 6.69 -15.78
N ALA A 70 -3.49 6.51 -14.51
CA ALA A 70 -3.35 5.18 -13.92
C ALA A 70 -4.68 4.42 -13.89
N VAL A 71 -5.79 5.08 -13.52
CA VAL A 71 -7.13 4.49 -13.56
C VAL A 71 -7.50 4.05 -14.97
N ASP A 72 -7.32 4.92 -15.96
CA ASP A 72 -7.67 4.62 -17.36
C ASP A 72 -6.85 3.46 -17.95
N GLN A 73 -5.64 3.23 -17.46
CA GLN A 73 -4.76 2.17 -17.95
C GLN A 73 -4.88 0.85 -17.19
N HIS A 74 -5.23 0.88 -15.90
CA HIS A 74 -5.14 -0.29 -15.02
C HIS A 74 -6.47 -0.75 -14.41
N ILE A 75 -7.54 0.04 -14.45
CA ILE A 75 -8.86 -0.42 -14.02
C ILE A 75 -9.66 -0.86 -15.25
N LYS A 76 -9.68 -2.17 -15.49
CA LYS A 76 -10.30 -2.77 -16.68
C LYS A 76 -11.76 -3.17 -16.42
N PRO A 77 -12.58 -3.36 -17.47
CA PRO A 77 -13.98 -3.79 -17.33
C PRO A 77 -14.15 -5.12 -16.58
N GLU A 78 -13.19 -6.03 -16.67
CA GLU A 78 -13.19 -7.34 -16.01
C GLU A 78 -12.82 -7.30 -14.52
N HIS A 79 -12.17 -6.23 -14.05
CA HIS A 79 -11.79 -6.11 -12.63
C HIS A 79 -13.04 -5.94 -11.75
N ARG A 80 -13.05 -6.62 -10.60
CA ARG A 80 -14.13 -6.67 -9.63
C ARG A 80 -13.69 -6.23 -8.24
N VAL A 81 -12.48 -6.54 -7.81
CA VAL A 81 -11.97 -6.14 -6.48
C VAL A 81 -10.82 -5.16 -6.66
N ILE A 82 -10.99 -3.94 -6.14
CA ILE A 82 -10.06 -2.83 -6.35
C ILE A 82 -9.56 -2.28 -5.02
N GLY A 83 -8.25 -2.33 -4.78
CA GLY A 83 -7.62 -1.70 -3.62
C GLY A 83 -7.49 -0.19 -3.81
N ILE A 84 -7.93 0.58 -2.81
CA ILE A 84 -7.85 2.04 -2.79
C ILE A 84 -6.86 2.47 -1.72
N GLY A 85 -5.79 3.11 -2.17
CA GLY A 85 -4.72 3.66 -1.35
C GLY A 85 -5.14 4.75 -0.37
N SER A 86 -4.15 5.39 0.23
CA SER A 86 -4.32 6.55 1.13
C SER A 86 -3.45 7.73 0.68
N GLY A 87 -3.74 8.91 1.23
CA GLY A 87 -2.97 10.13 0.98
C GLY A 87 -3.56 11.02 -0.12
N SER A 88 -2.95 12.20 -0.26
CA SER A 88 -3.55 13.33 -1.01
C SER A 88 -3.71 13.15 -2.53
N THR A 89 -3.09 12.12 -3.13
CA THR A 89 -3.26 11.82 -4.57
C THR A 89 -4.46 10.90 -4.82
N VAL A 90 -4.82 10.05 -3.86
CA VAL A 90 -5.86 9.03 -4.02
C VAL A 90 -7.28 9.58 -4.20
N PRO A 91 -7.67 10.76 -3.65
CA PRO A 91 -8.92 11.40 -4.02
C PRO A 91 -9.15 11.51 -5.52
N TYR A 92 -8.10 11.78 -6.31
CA TYR A 92 -8.20 11.87 -7.77
C TYR A 92 -8.35 10.50 -8.45
N VAL A 93 -7.88 9.42 -7.82
CA VAL A 93 -8.12 8.04 -8.29
C VAL A 93 -9.61 7.74 -8.16
N VAL A 94 -10.18 8.00 -7.00
CA VAL A 94 -11.61 7.77 -6.73
C VAL A 94 -12.49 8.68 -7.59
N GLU A 95 -12.12 9.95 -7.74
CA GLU A 95 -12.77 10.89 -8.66
C GLU A 95 -12.85 10.33 -10.08
N ARG A 96 -11.74 9.77 -10.60
CA ARG A 96 -11.73 9.18 -11.94
C ARG A 96 -12.59 7.94 -12.03
N ILE A 97 -12.54 7.05 -11.03
CA ILE A 97 -13.38 5.84 -10.97
C ILE A 97 -14.86 6.22 -11.04
N VAL A 98 -15.29 7.19 -10.22
CA VAL A 98 -16.68 7.67 -10.20
C VAL A 98 -17.07 8.27 -11.56
N SER A 99 -16.15 8.99 -12.22
CA SER A 99 -16.40 9.57 -13.55
C SER A 99 -16.65 8.53 -14.66
N GLN A 100 -16.31 7.25 -14.45
CA GLN A 100 -16.64 6.16 -15.38
C GLN A 100 -18.15 5.83 -15.38
N GLY A 101 -18.91 6.34 -14.40
CA GLY A 101 -20.34 6.16 -14.26
C GLY A 101 -20.74 4.97 -13.38
N ALA A 102 -21.98 4.99 -12.90
CA ALA A 102 -22.49 3.97 -11.98
C ALA A 102 -22.50 2.56 -12.60
N ALA A 103 -22.87 2.44 -13.88
CA ALA A 103 -22.90 1.16 -14.58
C ALA A 103 -21.51 0.49 -14.67
N ALA A 104 -20.44 1.28 -14.83
CA ALA A 104 -19.07 0.74 -14.86
C ALA A 104 -18.60 0.22 -13.50
N ASN A 105 -19.22 0.65 -12.41
CA ASN A 105 -18.82 0.35 -11.04
C ASN A 105 -19.82 -0.50 -10.25
N GLN A 106 -20.94 -0.91 -10.87
CA GLN A 106 -22.05 -1.60 -10.19
C GLN A 106 -21.62 -2.94 -9.56
N ASP A 107 -20.69 -3.66 -10.20
CA ASP A 107 -20.23 -5.00 -9.81
C ASP A 107 -18.82 -4.97 -9.20
N ARG A 108 -18.34 -3.78 -8.80
CA ARG A 108 -17.00 -3.59 -8.23
C ARG A 108 -17.07 -3.37 -6.73
N VAL A 109 -16.14 -3.96 -6.01
CA VAL A 109 -15.92 -3.79 -4.56
C VAL A 109 -14.59 -3.10 -4.34
N PHE A 110 -14.57 -2.13 -3.43
CA PHE A 110 -13.41 -1.29 -3.15
C PHE A 110 -12.88 -1.55 -1.74
N ILE A 111 -11.60 -1.92 -1.65
CA ILE A 111 -10.94 -2.33 -0.41
C ILE A 111 -10.05 -1.18 0.09
N PRO A 112 -10.31 -0.60 1.27
CA PRO A 112 -9.56 0.54 1.77
C PRO A 112 -8.22 0.14 2.39
N THR A 113 -7.26 1.07 2.37
CA THR A 113 -5.96 0.94 3.05
C THR A 113 -5.87 1.68 4.39
N GLY A 114 -6.99 2.22 4.88
CA GLY A 114 -7.06 2.99 6.12
C GLY A 114 -8.37 3.75 6.24
N PHE A 115 -8.57 4.49 7.33
CA PHE A 115 -9.83 5.22 7.55
C PHE A 115 -10.10 6.30 6.51
N GLN A 116 -9.09 7.07 6.09
CA GLN A 116 -9.25 8.08 5.03
C GLN A 116 -9.76 7.44 3.73
N SER A 117 -9.16 6.32 3.33
CA SER A 117 -9.56 5.58 2.13
C SER A 117 -10.99 5.05 2.24
N LYS A 118 -11.34 4.48 3.41
CA LYS A 118 -12.70 4.01 3.71
C LYS A 118 -13.74 5.13 3.59
N GLU A 119 -13.48 6.28 4.21
CA GLU A 119 -14.37 7.44 4.15
C GLU A 119 -14.53 7.96 2.72
N LEU A 120 -13.44 7.99 1.95
CA LEU A 120 -13.46 8.39 0.55
C LEU A 120 -14.32 7.46 -0.31
N ILE A 121 -14.21 6.14 -0.13
CA ILE A 121 -15.04 5.14 -0.83
C ILE A 121 -16.53 5.37 -0.48
N VAL A 122 -16.86 5.45 0.81
CA VAL A 122 -18.24 5.57 1.28
C VAL A 122 -18.88 6.88 0.82
N SER A 123 -18.18 8.00 0.99
CA SER A 123 -18.69 9.32 0.58
C SER A 123 -18.85 9.47 -0.93
N SER A 124 -18.15 8.66 -1.72
CA SER A 124 -18.24 8.61 -3.18
C SER A 124 -19.33 7.66 -3.70
N GLY A 125 -20.08 6.99 -2.81
CA GLY A 125 -21.15 6.06 -3.19
C GLY A 125 -20.65 4.75 -3.81
N LEU A 126 -19.38 4.38 -3.56
CA LEU A 126 -18.78 3.14 -4.04
C LEU A 126 -19.02 1.99 -3.03
N MET A 127 -19.08 0.75 -3.53
CA MET A 127 -19.29 -0.42 -2.68
C MET A 127 -18.04 -0.72 -1.86
N LEU A 128 -18.11 -0.46 -0.55
CA LEU A 128 -17.04 -0.78 0.39
C LEU A 128 -16.96 -2.30 0.63
N GLY A 129 -15.75 -2.84 0.61
CA GLY A 129 -15.44 -4.18 1.09
C GLY A 129 -14.27 -4.18 2.07
N ASP A 130 -13.88 -5.38 2.51
CA ASP A 130 -12.75 -5.61 3.40
C ASP A 130 -11.89 -6.77 2.91
N VAL A 131 -10.59 -6.77 3.24
CA VAL A 131 -9.64 -7.79 2.78
C VAL A 131 -9.96 -9.18 3.34
N ASP A 132 -10.61 -9.26 4.51
CA ASP A 132 -11.05 -10.53 5.09
C ASP A 132 -12.09 -11.24 4.20
N GLN A 133 -12.90 -10.46 3.48
CA GLN A 133 -13.89 -10.95 2.53
C GLN A 133 -13.30 -11.15 1.13
N TYR A 134 -12.29 -10.35 0.77
CA TYR A 134 -11.67 -10.31 -0.54
C TYR A 134 -10.13 -10.38 -0.43
N PRO A 135 -9.56 -11.55 -0.11
CA PRO A 135 -8.11 -11.71 0.09
C PRO A 135 -7.31 -11.69 -1.22
N THR A 136 -7.98 -11.62 -2.37
CA THR A 136 -7.36 -11.46 -3.69
C THR A 136 -7.98 -10.24 -4.37
N ILE A 137 -7.11 -9.32 -4.78
CA ILE A 137 -7.47 -8.02 -5.33
C ILE A 137 -6.95 -7.95 -6.77
N ASP A 138 -7.75 -7.46 -7.71
CA ASP A 138 -7.35 -7.39 -9.11
C ASP A 138 -6.28 -6.32 -9.33
N VAL A 139 -6.51 -5.13 -8.76
CA VAL A 139 -5.61 -4.00 -8.87
C VAL A 139 -5.71 -3.10 -7.63
N THR A 140 -4.55 -2.65 -7.14
CA THR A 140 -4.46 -1.63 -6.10
C THR A 140 -3.78 -0.39 -6.65
N LEU A 141 -4.38 0.79 -6.46
CA LEU A 141 -3.77 2.08 -6.78
C LEU A 141 -3.53 2.88 -5.50
N ASP A 142 -2.31 3.34 -5.30
CA ASP A 142 -1.91 4.04 -4.07
C ASP A 142 -0.86 5.13 -4.30
N GLY A 143 -0.76 6.06 -3.36
CA GLY A 143 0.29 7.07 -3.33
C GLY A 143 1.63 6.53 -2.82
N ALA A 144 2.68 7.34 -3.01
CA ALA A 144 3.99 7.14 -2.40
C ALA A 144 4.59 8.46 -1.90
N ASP A 145 5.41 8.37 -0.86
CA ASP A 145 6.20 9.49 -0.36
C ASP A 145 7.43 9.74 -1.22
N GLU A 146 8.00 8.67 -1.79
CA GLU A 146 9.03 8.64 -2.85
C GLU A 146 9.04 7.32 -3.61
N VAL A 147 9.53 7.34 -4.84
CA VAL A 147 9.71 6.16 -5.70
C VAL A 147 11.04 6.24 -6.44
N ASP A 148 11.89 5.22 -6.29
CA ASP A 148 13.18 5.13 -6.96
C ASP A 148 13.09 4.57 -8.39
N LEU A 149 14.23 4.43 -9.06
CA LEU A 149 14.32 3.93 -10.43
C LEU A 149 13.85 2.47 -10.60
N GLU A 150 13.92 1.67 -9.55
CA GLU A 150 13.56 0.24 -9.54
C GLU A 150 12.12 -0.02 -9.08
N LEU A 151 11.32 1.05 -8.92
CA LEU A 151 9.97 1.01 -8.34
C LEU A 151 9.91 0.54 -6.88
N ASN A 152 11.01 0.61 -6.14
CA ASN A 152 10.91 0.61 -4.69
C ASN A 152 10.38 1.96 -4.25
N CYS A 153 9.60 1.99 -3.17
CA CYS A 153 9.05 3.23 -2.66
C CYS A 153 9.09 3.34 -1.14
N ILE A 154 9.18 4.59 -0.67
CA ILE A 154 8.85 4.95 0.70
C ILE A 154 7.35 5.29 0.74
N LYS A 155 6.67 4.72 1.71
CA LYS A 155 5.28 4.99 2.11
C LYS A 155 5.21 5.14 3.63
N GLY A 156 4.06 5.58 4.15
CA GLY A 156 3.82 5.72 5.58
C GLY A 156 3.95 7.14 6.12
N GLY A 157 4.10 8.16 5.27
CA GLY A 157 3.95 9.56 5.67
C GLY A 157 2.59 9.84 6.34
N GLY A 158 1.54 9.12 5.90
CA GLY A 158 0.21 9.14 6.52
C GLY A 158 0.00 8.15 7.69
N ALA A 159 1.01 7.35 8.06
CA ALA A 159 0.93 6.33 9.11
C ALA A 159 -0.05 5.16 8.84
N CYS A 160 -0.33 4.86 7.56
CA CYS A 160 -1.22 3.77 7.13
C CYS A 160 -0.48 2.55 6.55
N HIS A 161 0.87 2.55 6.56
CA HIS A 161 1.68 1.69 5.70
C HIS A 161 1.53 0.19 5.94
N LEU A 162 1.15 -0.26 7.13
CA LEU A 162 0.83 -1.68 7.36
C LEU A 162 -0.33 -2.13 6.46
N ARG A 163 -1.46 -1.43 6.52
CA ARG A 163 -2.66 -1.78 5.75
C ARG A 163 -2.43 -1.56 4.26
N GLU A 164 -1.75 -0.48 3.88
CA GLU A 164 -1.32 -0.26 2.50
C GLU A 164 -0.51 -1.45 1.96
N LYS A 165 0.40 -2.02 2.77
CA LYS A 165 1.22 -3.17 2.35
C LYS A 165 0.40 -4.43 2.20
N VAL A 166 -0.48 -4.73 3.14
CA VAL A 166 -1.40 -5.88 3.05
C VAL A 166 -2.24 -5.84 1.77
N ILE A 167 -2.83 -4.68 1.45
CA ILE A 167 -3.65 -4.51 0.23
C ILE A 167 -2.80 -4.53 -1.05
N ALA A 168 -1.54 -4.08 -0.99
CA ALA A 168 -0.62 -4.18 -2.11
C ALA A 168 -0.15 -5.63 -2.35
N GLU A 169 0.06 -6.43 -1.29
CA GLU A 169 0.41 -7.85 -1.37
C GLU A 169 -0.76 -8.71 -1.88
N ALA A 170 -1.99 -8.39 -1.46
CA ALA A 170 -3.20 -9.06 -1.94
C ALA A 170 -3.52 -8.77 -3.42
N ALA A 171 -2.84 -7.79 -4.04
CA ALA A 171 -3.14 -7.34 -5.39
C ALA A 171 -2.36 -8.09 -6.48
N ASN A 172 -3.05 -8.54 -7.52
CA ASN A 172 -2.43 -9.05 -8.75
C ASN A 172 -1.59 -7.97 -9.45
N THR A 173 -2.01 -6.70 -9.36
CA THR A 173 -1.26 -5.55 -9.88
C THR A 173 -1.28 -4.40 -8.88
N PHE A 174 -0.11 -3.99 -8.39
CA PHE A 174 0.04 -2.80 -7.56
C PHE A 174 0.61 -1.62 -8.38
N VAL A 175 -0.07 -0.48 -8.36
CA VAL A 175 0.26 0.72 -9.14
C VAL A 175 0.40 1.94 -8.24
N LEU A 176 1.50 2.66 -8.41
CA LEU A 176 1.77 3.91 -7.68
C LEU A 176 1.30 5.13 -8.48
N VAL A 177 0.70 6.10 -7.79
CA VAL A 177 0.28 7.40 -8.35
C VAL A 177 0.85 8.55 -7.54
N ALA A 178 1.56 9.46 -8.19
CA ALA A 178 2.24 10.54 -7.49
C ALA A 178 2.47 11.78 -8.36
N ASP A 179 2.82 12.91 -7.74
CA ASP A 179 3.34 14.07 -8.45
C ASP A 179 4.85 13.91 -8.75
N TYR A 180 5.36 14.69 -9.72
CA TYR A 180 6.75 14.57 -10.20
C TYR A 180 7.83 14.69 -9.11
N ARG A 181 7.58 15.34 -7.97
CA ARG A 181 8.58 15.48 -6.89
C ARG A 181 8.88 14.15 -6.19
N LYS A 182 8.00 13.18 -6.36
CA LYS A 182 8.08 11.84 -5.75
C LYS A 182 8.93 10.89 -6.58
N ASN A 183 9.27 11.27 -7.82
CA ASN A 183 10.16 10.52 -8.70
C ASN A 183 11.61 10.86 -8.38
N VAL A 184 12.34 9.94 -7.74
CA VAL A 184 13.72 10.15 -7.30
C VAL A 184 14.66 9.11 -7.90
N GLU A 185 15.96 9.42 -7.89
CA GLU A 185 17.01 8.48 -8.28
C GLU A 185 17.22 7.41 -7.19
N TYR A 186 17.26 7.84 -5.92
CA TYR A 186 17.37 6.97 -4.75
C TYR A 186 16.43 7.46 -3.64
N LEU A 187 15.97 6.52 -2.80
CA LEU A 187 15.07 6.80 -1.69
C LEU A 187 15.78 7.60 -0.57
N GLY A 188 15.04 8.49 0.10
CA GLY A 188 15.54 9.46 1.09
C GLY A 188 15.98 10.81 0.50
N THR A 189 15.79 11.04 -0.80
CA THR A 189 16.31 12.24 -1.49
C THR A 189 15.56 13.52 -1.12
N ASN A 190 14.24 13.49 -1.15
CA ASN A 190 13.30 14.57 -0.86
C ASN A 190 12.50 14.33 0.44
N PHE A 191 12.24 13.08 0.82
CA PHE A 191 11.50 12.70 2.02
C PHE A 191 12.43 12.55 3.22
N LYS A 192 12.75 13.69 3.84
CA LYS A 192 13.77 13.80 4.90
C LYS A 192 13.38 13.23 6.26
N ALA A 193 12.10 12.97 6.50
CA ALA A 193 11.67 12.23 7.69
C ALA A 193 12.28 10.81 7.72
N GLY A 194 12.61 10.25 6.55
CA GLY A 194 13.18 8.90 6.45
C GLY A 194 12.11 7.82 6.33
N VAL A 195 12.48 6.57 6.61
CA VAL A 195 11.60 5.42 6.49
C VAL A 195 10.66 5.37 7.70
N PRO A 196 9.32 5.41 7.50
CA PRO A 196 8.36 5.18 8.58
C PRO A 196 8.39 3.72 9.04
N ILE A 197 8.35 3.47 10.33
CA ILE A 197 8.39 2.13 10.93
C ILE A 197 7.27 2.04 11.96
N GLU A 198 6.29 1.18 11.73
CA GLU A 198 5.22 0.92 12.68
C GLU A 198 5.74 -0.06 13.74
N VAL A 199 5.59 0.30 15.01
CA VAL A 199 6.12 -0.45 16.14
C VAL A 199 5.09 -0.60 17.25
N VAL A 200 5.11 -1.75 17.93
CA VAL A 200 4.32 -1.97 19.13
C VAL A 200 4.71 -0.91 20.18
N PRO A 201 3.75 -0.18 20.78
CA PRO A 201 4.04 0.92 21.69
C PRO A 201 4.96 0.55 22.86
N PHE A 202 4.87 -0.66 23.40
CA PHE A 202 5.76 -1.11 24.46
C PHE A 202 7.24 -1.19 24.05
N ALA A 203 7.52 -1.44 22.76
CA ALA A 203 8.86 -1.76 22.27
C ALA A 203 9.60 -0.56 21.64
N TYR A 204 8.95 0.59 21.44
CA TYR A 204 9.48 1.68 20.59
C TYR A 204 10.88 2.14 21.02
N ALA A 205 11.13 2.27 22.33
CA ALA A 205 12.42 2.76 22.85
C ALA A 205 13.56 1.79 22.53
N LYS A 206 13.31 0.48 22.60
CA LYS A 206 14.31 -0.53 22.24
C LYS A 206 14.55 -0.56 20.73
N VAL A 207 13.51 -0.40 19.92
CA VAL A 207 13.64 -0.30 18.46
C VAL A 207 14.44 0.95 18.08
N LEU A 208 14.17 2.11 18.70
CA LEU A 208 14.97 3.33 18.52
C LEU A 208 16.45 3.10 18.82
N GLN A 209 16.78 2.49 19.97
CA GLN A 209 18.17 2.17 20.32
C GLN A 209 18.86 1.34 19.22
N ASN A 210 18.18 0.31 18.69
CA ASN A 210 18.73 -0.54 17.64
C ASN A 210 18.90 0.23 16.32
N LEU A 211 17.96 1.10 15.96
CA LEU A 211 18.08 1.97 14.78
C LEU A 211 19.28 2.90 14.92
N HIS A 212 19.46 3.51 16.09
CA HIS A 212 20.53 4.47 16.36
C HIS A 212 21.91 3.83 16.30
N HIS A 213 22.09 2.66 16.92
CA HIS A 213 23.42 2.11 17.19
C HIS A 213 23.78 0.87 16.36
N VAL A 214 22.80 0.20 15.73
CA VAL A 214 23.03 -1.04 14.98
C VAL A 214 22.75 -0.86 13.49
N LEU A 215 21.65 -0.19 13.15
CA LEU A 215 21.19 -0.09 11.77
C LEU A 215 21.58 1.21 11.06
N GLY A 216 22.29 2.13 11.74
CA GLY A 216 22.86 3.32 11.11
C GLY A 216 21.87 4.46 10.86
N SER A 217 20.85 4.61 11.72
CA SER A 217 19.93 5.75 11.70
C SER A 217 19.98 6.51 13.03
N PRO A 218 21.07 7.24 13.35
CA PRO A 218 21.24 7.94 14.62
C PRO A 218 20.19 9.02 14.88
N ASN A 219 19.54 9.51 13.83
CA ASN A 219 18.51 10.55 13.89
C ASN A 219 17.08 9.99 13.84
N ALA A 220 16.89 8.68 14.03
CA ALA A 220 15.54 8.11 14.09
C ALA A 220 14.76 8.69 15.27
N THR A 221 13.48 9.05 15.06
CA THR A 221 12.66 9.68 16.10
C THR A 221 11.26 9.07 16.17
N LEU A 222 10.68 9.05 17.38
CA LEU A 222 9.26 8.73 17.55
C LEU A 222 8.43 9.86 16.94
N ARG A 223 7.51 9.54 16.03
CA ARG A 223 6.66 10.52 15.36
C ARG A 223 5.64 11.09 16.35
N MET A 224 5.73 12.39 16.61
CA MET A 224 4.80 13.11 17.48
C MET A 224 3.57 13.56 16.69
N ALA A 225 2.39 13.44 17.30
CA ALA A 225 1.15 13.86 16.67
C ALA A 225 0.97 15.39 16.75
N VAL A 226 0.32 15.95 15.73
CA VAL A 226 0.01 17.40 15.68
C VAL A 226 -1.38 17.69 16.26
N ALA A 227 -2.36 16.83 15.97
CA ALA A 227 -3.77 17.02 16.37
C ALA A 227 -4.15 16.30 17.67
N LYS A 228 -3.16 15.78 18.42
CA LYS A 228 -3.32 15.23 19.78
C LYS A 228 -2.00 15.36 20.55
N ALA A 229 -2.07 15.30 21.88
CA ALA A 229 -0.87 15.17 22.70
C ALA A 229 -0.24 13.78 22.57
N GLY A 230 1.09 13.72 22.56
CA GLY A 230 1.85 12.48 22.52
C GLY A 230 2.12 11.95 21.10
N PRO A 231 2.52 10.68 20.98
CA PRO A 231 2.89 10.09 19.69
C PRO A 231 1.69 9.87 18.77
N VAL A 232 1.98 9.80 17.47
CA VAL A 232 1.06 9.27 16.46
C VAL A 232 0.70 7.83 16.84
N VAL A 233 -0.60 7.53 16.73
CA VAL A 233 -1.14 6.18 16.89
C VAL A 233 -1.76 5.79 15.54
N THR A 234 -1.32 4.68 14.97
CA THR A 234 -1.83 4.18 13.68
C THR A 234 -3.25 3.64 13.81
N ASP A 235 -3.90 3.38 12.67
CA ASP A 235 -5.20 2.68 12.60
C ASP A 235 -5.19 1.29 13.26
N ASN A 236 -3.99 0.76 13.58
CA ASN A 236 -3.79 -0.54 14.23
C ASN A 236 -3.36 -0.39 15.70
N GLY A 237 -3.36 0.82 16.26
CA GLY A 237 -3.03 1.08 17.66
C GLY A 237 -1.53 1.15 17.96
N ASN A 238 -0.67 1.21 16.93
CA ASN A 238 0.79 1.19 17.08
C ASN A 238 1.40 2.60 17.01
N PHE A 239 2.67 2.72 17.40
CA PHE A 239 3.44 3.95 17.19
C PHE A 239 4.18 3.92 15.85
N VAL A 240 4.65 5.10 15.43
CA VAL A 240 5.50 5.25 14.23
C VAL A 240 6.83 5.87 14.61
N ILE A 241 7.91 5.26 14.15
CA ILE A 241 9.26 5.84 14.16
C ILE A 241 9.59 6.31 12.74
N ASP A 242 10.15 7.51 12.62
CA ASP A 242 10.70 8.04 11.37
C ASP A 242 12.22 7.88 11.40
N ALA A 243 12.77 7.04 10.51
CA ALA A 243 14.17 6.64 10.50
C ALA A 243 14.89 7.09 9.20
N PRO A 244 15.60 8.22 9.20
CA PRO A 244 16.41 8.63 8.05
C PRO A 244 17.68 7.79 7.96
N PHE A 245 18.02 7.35 6.76
CA PHE A 245 19.24 6.60 6.46
C PHE A 245 20.03 7.31 5.36
N ASP A 246 21.35 7.17 5.41
CA ASP A 246 22.23 7.73 4.38
C ASP A 246 22.11 6.98 3.05
N ARG A 247 22.59 7.62 1.98
CA ARG A 247 22.48 7.12 0.60
C ARG A 247 23.09 5.72 0.46
N GLU A 248 24.19 5.46 1.14
CA GLU A 248 24.92 4.18 1.08
C GLU A 248 24.05 3.01 1.57
N ILE A 249 23.25 3.23 2.61
CA ILE A 249 22.29 2.25 3.13
C ILE A 249 21.08 2.17 2.19
N MET A 250 20.55 3.32 1.78
CA MET A 250 19.37 3.41 0.91
C MET A 250 19.62 2.93 -0.53
N ALA A 251 20.87 2.71 -0.94
CA ALA A 251 21.22 2.04 -2.18
C ALA A 251 20.79 0.56 -2.20
N LYS A 252 20.46 -0.02 -1.04
CA LYS A 252 19.93 -1.39 -0.91
C LYS A 252 18.67 -1.40 -0.03
N PRO A 253 17.56 -0.80 -0.49
CA PRO A 253 16.39 -0.56 0.34
C PRO A 253 15.77 -1.86 0.86
N TYR A 254 15.78 -2.94 0.08
CA TYR A 254 15.31 -4.25 0.52
C TYR A 254 16.11 -4.81 1.71
N THR A 255 17.43 -4.64 1.69
CA THR A 255 18.31 -5.13 2.77
C THR A 255 18.00 -4.45 4.08
N ILE A 256 17.94 -3.11 4.10
CA ILE A 256 17.65 -2.37 5.33
C ILE A 256 16.20 -2.61 5.80
N MET A 257 15.24 -2.71 4.88
CA MET A 257 13.86 -3.11 5.19
C MET A 257 13.81 -4.45 5.94
N ALA A 258 14.49 -5.48 5.42
CA ALA A 258 14.53 -6.81 6.03
C ALA A 258 15.19 -6.78 7.42
N GLN A 259 16.29 -6.05 7.57
CA GLN A 259 16.97 -5.88 8.86
C GLN A 259 16.07 -5.21 9.91
N ILE A 260 15.35 -4.15 9.53
CA ILE A 260 14.39 -3.47 10.42
C ILE A 260 13.23 -4.42 10.77
N LYS A 261 12.66 -5.12 9.78
CA LYS A 261 11.53 -6.03 9.97
C LYS A 261 11.84 -7.17 10.95
N MET A 262 13.11 -7.57 11.07
CA MET A 262 13.58 -8.60 11.99
C MET A 262 13.72 -8.13 13.45
N LEU A 263 13.60 -6.83 13.73
CA LEU A 263 13.64 -6.33 15.11
C LEU A 263 12.35 -6.68 15.85
N THR A 264 12.46 -7.30 17.03
CA THR A 264 11.31 -7.56 17.89
C THR A 264 10.58 -6.27 18.26
N GLY A 265 9.27 -6.23 18.00
CA GLY A 265 8.43 -5.06 18.23
C GLY A 265 8.18 -4.21 16.98
N VAL A 266 8.89 -4.44 15.87
CA VAL A 266 8.53 -3.88 14.56
C VAL A 266 7.34 -4.64 13.99
N VAL A 267 6.28 -3.90 13.69
CA VAL A 267 5.07 -4.42 13.05
C VAL A 267 5.22 -4.35 11.54
N GLU A 268 5.61 -3.19 10.99
CA GLU A 268 5.84 -3.04 9.54
C GLU A 268 6.76 -1.85 9.21
N VAL A 269 7.38 -1.89 8.04
CA VAL A 269 8.33 -0.90 7.53
C VAL A 269 7.75 -0.22 6.28
N GLY A 270 7.86 1.10 6.19
CA GLY A 270 7.39 1.92 5.08
C GLY A 270 8.19 1.75 3.78
N LEU A 271 9.01 0.72 3.64
CA LEU A 271 9.69 0.36 2.40
C LEU A 271 8.90 -0.72 1.66
N PHE A 272 8.52 -0.43 0.42
CA PHE A 272 7.78 -1.32 -0.45
C PHE A 272 8.69 -1.68 -1.61
N CYS A 273 9.44 -2.77 -1.44
CA CYS A 273 10.46 -3.22 -2.38
C CYS A 273 9.93 -4.36 -3.25
N HIS A 274 10.17 -4.29 -4.56
CA HIS A 274 9.78 -5.33 -5.54
C HIS A 274 8.28 -5.65 -5.64
N MET A 275 7.41 -4.72 -5.19
CA MET A 275 5.96 -4.87 -5.18
C MET A 275 5.28 -4.17 -6.37
N ALA A 276 5.62 -2.91 -6.63
CA ALA A 276 4.93 -2.10 -7.62
C ALA A 276 5.23 -2.57 -9.05
N ARG A 277 4.17 -2.67 -9.86
CA ARG A 277 4.26 -3.01 -11.29
C ARG A 277 4.45 -1.77 -12.16
N ALA A 278 3.92 -0.63 -11.74
CA ALA A 278 4.03 0.64 -12.44
C ALA A 278 3.95 1.81 -11.46
N ALA A 279 4.53 2.95 -11.86
CA ALA A 279 4.35 4.23 -11.19
C ALA A 279 4.08 5.35 -12.19
N TYR A 280 3.05 6.15 -11.90
CA TYR A 280 2.63 7.28 -12.70
C TYR A 280 2.99 8.59 -11.99
N PHE A 281 3.79 9.43 -12.67
CA PHE A 281 4.12 10.77 -12.18
C PHE A 281 3.53 11.83 -13.09
N GLY A 282 2.69 12.69 -12.52
CA GLY A 282 2.17 13.84 -13.25
C GLY A 282 3.25 14.89 -13.38
N ASN A 283 3.65 15.21 -14.61
CA ASN A 283 4.65 16.25 -14.85
C ASN A 283 4.08 17.64 -14.53
N LYS A 284 4.98 18.61 -14.35
CA LYS A 284 4.63 20.03 -14.18
C LYS A 284 3.93 20.50 -15.45
N ALA A 285 2.66 20.90 -15.36
CA ALA A 285 1.98 21.48 -16.51
C ALA A 285 2.76 22.74 -16.97
N SER A 286 3.23 22.75 -18.22
CA SER A 286 3.83 23.93 -18.82
C SER A 286 2.81 25.08 -18.85
N PRO A 287 3.18 26.31 -18.48
CA PRO A 287 2.25 27.44 -18.43
C PRO A 287 1.81 27.97 -19.80
N THR A 288 2.36 27.47 -20.91
CA THR A 288 1.99 27.87 -22.27
C THR A 288 1.09 26.84 -22.96
N PRO A 289 -0.09 27.23 -23.46
CA PRO A 289 -0.84 26.42 -24.40
C PRO A 289 -0.20 26.56 -25.79
N SER A 290 0.91 25.85 -26.04
CA SER A 290 1.39 25.65 -27.41
C SER A 290 0.51 24.57 -28.06
N SER A 291 -0.21 24.95 -29.09
CA SER A 291 -1.21 24.15 -29.82
C SER A 291 -0.63 22.98 -30.64
N LEU A 292 0.57 22.48 -30.34
CA LEU A 292 1.25 21.43 -31.10
C LEU A 292 2.12 20.48 -30.26
N ASP A 293 1.85 20.27 -28.97
CA ASP A 293 2.46 19.18 -28.20
C ASP A 293 1.43 18.09 -27.84
N PRO A 294 1.30 16.99 -28.61
CA PRO A 294 0.39 15.88 -28.30
C PRO A 294 0.78 15.10 -27.04
N ILE A 295 1.86 15.47 -26.36
CA ILE A 295 2.48 14.72 -25.28
C ILE A 295 3.00 15.74 -24.27
N ASN A 296 2.13 16.23 -23.38
CA ASN A 296 2.61 16.76 -22.11
C ASN A 296 3.17 15.56 -21.33
N THR A 297 4.46 15.28 -21.58
CA THR A 297 5.28 14.14 -21.15
C THR A 297 4.73 13.42 -19.92
N ARG A 298 4.39 12.15 -20.10
CA ARG A 298 4.03 11.25 -19.00
C ARG A 298 5.32 10.58 -18.55
N SER A 299 5.79 10.84 -17.34
CA SER A 299 6.85 10.00 -16.75
C SER A 299 6.16 8.77 -16.18
N ILE A 300 6.11 7.69 -16.96
CA ILE A 300 5.60 6.38 -16.52
C ILE A 300 6.81 5.50 -16.29
N LYS A 301 6.97 5.01 -15.07
CA LYS A 301 7.91 3.92 -14.78
C LYS A 301 7.14 2.62 -14.85
N LEU A 302 7.59 1.70 -15.70
CA LEU A 302 7.06 0.35 -15.78
C LEU A 302 8.09 -0.60 -15.16
N GLY A 303 7.65 -1.40 -14.20
CA GLY A 303 8.47 -2.45 -13.64
C GLY A 303 8.61 -3.54 -14.68
N TRP A 304 9.81 -4.06 -14.88
CA TRP A 304 10.01 -5.31 -15.59
C TRP A 304 9.99 -6.43 -14.55
N LYS A 305 9.12 -7.44 -14.71
CA LYS A 305 9.37 -8.76 -14.14
C LYS A 305 9.24 -9.79 -15.24
N CYS A 306 10.37 -10.42 -15.52
CA CYS A 306 10.44 -11.75 -16.09
C CYS A 306 9.71 -12.67 -15.11
N ASN A 307 8.61 -13.26 -15.54
CA ASN A 307 8.08 -14.43 -14.87
C ASN A 307 9.11 -15.55 -15.04
N ASN A 308 9.54 -16.13 -13.93
CA ASN A 308 9.83 -17.56 -13.75
C ASN A 308 10.10 -17.71 -12.23
N GLN A 309 9.16 -18.24 -11.43
CA GLN A 309 8.93 -19.67 -11.25
C GLN A 309 10.26 -20.46 -11.26
N MET A 310 10.53 -21.13 -10.15
CA MET A 310 11.68 -22.00 -9.92
C MET A 310 12.10 -22.79 -11.17
N GLU A 311 13.29 -22.58 -11.74
CA GLU A 311 14.00 -23.63 -12.47
C GLU A 311 15.51 -23.58 -12.22
N ARG A 312 15.96 -24.66 -11.59
CA ARG A 312 17.30 -25.26 -11.53
C ARG A 312 18.38 -24.70 -12.46
N TRP A 313 19.52 -24.44 -11.83
CA TRP A 313 20.85 -24.55 -12.42
C TRP A 313 21.03 -25.91 -13.12
N GLN A 314 21.21 -25.92 -14.44
CA GLN A 314 22.01 -26.91 -15.16
C GLN A 314 22.68 -26.26 -16.38
N GLU A 315 23.98 -26.02 -16.27
CA GLU A 315 24.86 -25.79 -17.41
C GLU A 315 24.86 -27.02 -18.31
N ARG A 316 24.40 -26.89 -19.55
CA ARG A 316 24.82 -27.75 -20.66
C ARG A 316 25.02 -26.90 -21.90
N GLY A 317 26.29 -26.70 -22.25
CA GLY A 317 26.69 -25.97 -23.44
C GLY A 317 26.42 -26.74 -24.72
N THR A 318 26.46 -26.01 -25.84
CA THR A 318 27.11 -26.46 -27.07
C THR A 318 27.48 -25.24 -27.90
N VAL A 319 28.76 -25.14 -28.23
CA VAL A 319 29.30 -24.22 -29.24
C VAL A 319 29.17 -24.90 -30.59
N THR A 320 28.60 -24.21 -31.58
CA THR A 320 28.89 -24.52 -32.99
C THR A 320 29.17 -23.27 -33.82
N LYS A 321 30.19 -23.44 -34.66
CA LYS A 321 30.90 -22.52 -35.55
C LYS A 321 30.01 -21.69 -36.50
N LYS A 322 30.44 -20.42 -36.68
CA LYS A 322 30.32 -19.55 -37.87
C LYS A 322 29.00 -19.59 -38.65
N GLY A 323 28.18 -18.55 -38.45
CA GLY A 323 27.13 -18.16 -39.39
C GLY A 323 26.53 -16.81 -39.00
N ARG A 324 26.94 -15.74 -39.67
CA ARG A 324 26.40 -14.38 -39.52
C ARG A 324 24.91 -14.40 -39.89
N VAL A 325 24.02 -14.11 -38.95
CA VAL A 325 22.61 -13.79 -39.24
C VAL A 325 22.40 -12.31 -38.93
N ARG A 326 22.08 -11.52 -39.96
CA ARG A 326 21.67 -10.11 -39.80
C ARG A 326 20.24 -10.08 -39.25
N PRO A 327 19.92 -9.31 -38.20
CA PRO A 327 18.53 -9.09 -37.83
C PRO A 327 17.88 -8.16 -38.86
N GLN A 328 16.76 -8.59 -39.45
CA GLN A 328 15.82 -7.70 -40.11
C GLN A 328 15.30 -6.70 -39.08
N ALA A 329 15.48 -5.42 -39.37
CA ALA A 329 14.90 -4.34 -38.59
C ALA A 329 13.38 -4.30 -38.83
N MET A 330 12.59 -4.79 -37.86
CA MET A 330 11.23 -4.31 -37.70
C MET A 330 11.30 -2.95 -37.00
N VAL A 331 10.91 -1.93 -37.74
CA VAL A 331 10.72 -0.56 -37.27
C VAL A 331 9.49 -0.55 -36.36
N PHE A 332 9.70 -0.48 -35.05
CA PHE A 332 8.70 0.02 -34.11
C PHE A 332 9.26 1.26 -33.41
N GLY A 333 8.43 2.31 -33.42
CA GLY A 333 8.78 3.68 -33.09
C GLY A 333 9.53 3.83 -31.78
N ARG A 334 10.68 4.50 -31.87
CA ARG A 334 11.47 4.98 -30.74
C ARG A 334 10.65 5.98 -29.92
N VAL A 335 10.31 5.61 -28.69
CA VAL A 335 10.23 6.56 -27.58
C VAL A 335 10.99 5.94 -26.43
N LEU A 336 12.29 6.24 -26.37
CA LEU A 336 13.14 5.90 -25.25
C LEU A 336 13.99 7.13 -24.95
N LYS A 337 13.57 7.93 -23.97
CA LYS A 337 14.47 8.84 -23.27
C LYS A 337 14.95 8.08 -22.04
N ILE A 338 16.08 7.40 -22.21
CA ILE A 338 16.89 6.89 -21.10
C ILE A 338 17.46 8.13 -20.41
N ILE A 339 17.20 8.26 -19.11
CA ILE A 339 18.12 8.94 -18.18
C ILE A 339 18.98 7.81 -17.63
#